data_AF-A0ST49-F1
#
_entry.id   AF-A0ST49-F1
#
_cell.length_a   1.000
_cell.length_b   1.000
_cell.length_c   1.000
_cell.angle_alpha   90.00
_cell.angle_beta   90.00
_cell.angle_gamma   90.00
#
_symmetry.space_group_name_H-M   'P 1'
#
loop_
_entity.id
_entity.type
_entity.pdbx_description
1 polymer ?
#
loop_
_entity_poly.entity_id
_entity_poly.type
_entity_poly.pdbx_seq_one_letter_code
_entity_poly.pdbx_strand_id
1 'polypeptide(L)'
;LIGRKTFALPYWNWDAPDGMMLPPIFNNASSPLYDANRDQAHVTAVMDLNKGPGADNELPLCSDDACVKENNLSVIYRQMAVDTALQFHGNKFCAGGTPGSPGSLENAAHTAVHIWVGGDMGVLGTAGRDPVSSAITPPV
;
A
#
# COMPACT_ATOMS: atom_id res chain seq x y z
N LEU A 1 4.00 -8.86 25.28
CA LEU A 1 5.30 -8.99 24.57
C LEU A 1 6.39 -8.12 25.20
N ILE A 2 6.28 -6.79 25.17
CA ILE A 2 7.38 -5.89 25.63
C ILE A 2 7.05 -5.04 26.88
N GLY A 3 5.93 -5.31 27.56
CA GLY A 3 5.53 -4.61 28.79
C GLY A 3 5.19 -3.12 28.64
N ARG A 4 5.14 -2.57 27.41
CA ARG A 4 4.85 -1.15 27.15
C ARG A 4 3.39 -0.95 26.78
N LYS A 5 2.69 -0.10 27.54
CA LYS A 5 1.27 0.25 27.32
C LYS A 5 1.05 1.33 26.28
N THR A 6 2.10 2.09 25.94
CA THR A 6 2.05 3.20 24.96
C THR A 6 2.70 2.83 23.63
N PHE A 7 2.89 1.54 23.37
CA PHE A 7 3.41 1.08 22.08
C PHE A 7 2.43 1.45 20.96
N ALA A 8 2.95 1.97 19.86
CA ALA A 8 2.21 2.28 18.66
C ALA A 8 2.96 1.70 17.46
N LEU A 9 2.21 1.16 16.50
CA LEU A 9 2.78 0.75 15.22
C LEU A 9 3.11 1.99 14.40
N PRO A 10 4.23 1.98 13.65
CA PRO A 10 4.44 2.97 12.61
C PRO A 10 3.41 2.78 11.50
N TYR A 11 3.08 3.85 10.79
CA TYR A 11 2.41 3.76 9.49
C TYR A 11 3.41 4.15 8.40
N TRP A 12 3.27 3.57 7.22
CA TRP A 12 4.03 3.96 6.05
C TRP A 12 3.31 5.13 5.36
N ASN A 13 3.92 6.31 5.42
CA ASN A 13 3.41 7.58 4.91
C ASN A 13 3.55 7.71 3.37
N TRP A 14 3.06 6.73 2.61
CA TRP A 14 3.18 6.70 1.13
C TRP A 14 2.29 7.74 0.41
N ASP A 15 1.44 8.46 1.13
CA ASP A 15 0.66 9.61 0.64
C ASP A 15 1.43 10.93 0.69
N ALA A 16 2.63 10.96 1.27
CA ALA A 16 3.52 12.12 1.27
C ALA A 16 4.80 11.88 0.44
N PRO A 17 5.31 12.87 -0.31
CA PRO A 17 6.48 12.71 -1.19
C PRO A 17 7.75 12.14 -0.52
N ASP A 18 7.96 12.43 0.76
CA ASP A 18 9.11 11.96 1.54
C ASP A 18 8.94 10.52 2.05
N GLY A 19 7.71 10.01 2.08
CA GLY A 19 7.37 8.66 2.53
C GLY A 19 7.06 7.68 1.40
N MET A 20 7.18 8.07 0.12
CA MET A 20 6.89 7.21 -1.03
C MET A 20 7.96 6.15 -1.34
N MET A 21 8.96 5.98 -0.49
CA MET A 21 9.96 4.90 -0.59
C MET A 21 9.77 3.92 0.57
N LEU A 22 10.24 2.67 0.41
CA LEU A 22 10.25 1.70 1.49
C LEU A 22 10.98 2.29 2.72
N PRO A 23 10.35 2.35 3.91
CA PRO A 23 10.98 2.98 5.05
C PRO A 23 12.27 2.23 5.43
N PRO A 24 13.39 2.92 5.68
CA PRO A 24 14.71 2.27 5.87
C PRO A 24 14.74 1.23 6.99
N ILE A 25 13.86 1.35 8.00
CA ILE A 25 13.76 0.38 9.11
C ILE A 25 13.38 -1.04 8.64
N PHE A 26 12.71 -1.15 7.49
CA PHE A 26 12.32 -2.42 6.87
C PHE A 26 13.41 -2.94 5.92
N ASN A 27 14.33 -2.11 5.42
CA ASN A 27 15.38 -2.51 4.48
C ASN A 27 16.76 -2.70 5.14
N ASN A 28 16.77 -3.33 6.32
CA ASN A 28 18.01 -3.67 7.03
C ASN A 28 18.03 -5.15 7.36
N ALA A 29 18.86 -5.94 6.67
CA ALA A 29 18.94 -7.40 6.85
C ALA A 29 19.25 -7.87 8.28
N SER A 30 19.75 -7.00 9.16
CA SER A 30 19.97 -7.31 10.58
C SER A 30 18.75 -7.02 11.47
N SER A 31 17.70 -6.41 10.92
CA SER A 31 16.47 -6.01 11.61
C SER A 31 15.46 -7.15 11.62
N PRO A 32 14.69 -7.35 12.71
CA PRO A 32 13.54 -8.26 12.70
C PRO A 32 12.38 -7.76 11.81
N LEU A 33 12.46 -6.53 11.28
CA LEU A 33 11.50 -5.95 10.35
C LEU A 33 11.84 -6.24 8.87
N TYR A 34 12.98 -6.89 8.61
CA TYR A 34 13.41 -7.21 7.27
C TYR A 34 12.74 -8.46 6.73
N ASP A 35 12.42 -8.40 5.44
CA ASP A 35 11.99 -9.54 4.67
C ASP A 35 12.84 -9.60 3.39
N ALA A 36 13.44 -10.78 3.14
CA ALA A 36 14.21 -11.03 1.93
C ALA A 36 13.31 -11.26 0.71
N ASN A 37 12.05 -11.64 0.93
CA ASN A 37 11.09 -11.92 -0.13
C ASN A 37 10.32 -10.66 -0.53
N ARG A 38 11.06 -9.66 -1.04
CA ARG A 38 10.54 -8.44 -1.68
C ARG A 38 11.13 -8.28 -3.07
N ASP A 39 10.52 -7.45 -3.89
CA ASP A 39 11.14 -7.02 -5.15
C ASP A 39 12.37 -6.16 -4.87
N GLN A 40 13.55 -6.71 -5.16
CA GLN A 40 14.84 -6.05 -4.90
C GLN A 40 15.09 -4.83 -5.78
N ALA A 41 14.37 -4.67 -6.90
CA ALA A 41 14.42 -3.45 -7.69
C ALA A 41 13.69 -2.29 -7.00
N HIS A 42 12.76 -2.59 -6.09
CA HIS A 42 11.88 -1.61 -5.47
C HIS A 42 12.34 -1.18 -4.07
N VAL A 43 13.14 -1.96 -3.35
CA VAL A 43 13.56 -1.62 -1.97
C VAL A 43 14.35 -0.31 -1.81
N THR A 44 14.78 0.33 -2.92
CA THR A 44 15.42 1.65 -2.95
C THR A 44 14.80 2.62 -3.96
N ALA A 45 13.65 2.28 -4.56
CA ALA A 45 12.98 3.11 -5.56
C ALA A 45 11.79 3.88 -4.96
N VAL A 46 11.31 4.89 -5.70
CA VAL A 46 10.02 5.53 -5.43
C VAL A 46 8.89 4.60 -5.86
N MET A 47 7.90 4.45 -5.00
CA MET A 47 6.70 3.67 -5.31
C MET A 47 5.90 4.30 -6.43
N ASP A 48 5.36 3.47 -7.32
CA ASP A 48 4.46 3.92 -8.40
C ASP A 48 3.04 3.39 -8.15
N LEU A 49 2.19 4.24 -7.55
CA LEU A 49 0.79 3.90 -7.26
C LEU A 49 -0.06 3.80 -8.53
N ASN A 50 0.39 4.41 -9.63
CA ASN A 50 -0.27 4.36 -10.95
C ASN A 50 -0.13 2.99 -11.63
N LYS A 51 0.55 2.02 -10.99
CA LYS A 51 0.62 0.62 -11.43
C LYS A 51 -0.43 -0.28 -10.79
N GLY A 52 -1.27 0.27 -9.91
CA GLY A 52 -2.39 -0.46 -9.33
C GLY A 52 -3.50 -0.76 -10.34
N PRO A 53 -4.46 -1.65 -10.00
CA PRO A 53 -5.66 -1.85 -10.79
C PRO A 53 -6.58 -0.61 -10.74
N GLY A 54 -7.59 -0.55 -11.61
CA GLY A 54 -8.62 0.50 -11.60
C GLY A 54 -8.31 1.73 -12.47
N ALA A 55 -9.38 2.41 -12.89
CA ALA A 55 -9.32 3.53 -13.84
C ALA A 55 -8.63 4.78 -13.26
N ASP A 56 -8.57 4.90 -11.92
CA ASP A 56 -7.88 6.03 -11.27
C ASP A 56 -6.37 6.01 -11.49
N ASN A 57 -5.82 4.87 -11.93
CA ASN A 57 -4.41 4.61 -12.24
C ASN A 57 -4.08 4.70 -13.75
N GLU A 58 -4.91 5.41 -14.52
CA GLU A 58 -4.65 5.70 -15.94
C GLU A 58 -3.96 7.07 -16.14
N LEU A 59 -2.99 7.43 -15.29
CA LEU A 59 -2.19 8.64 -15.46
C LEU A 59 -1.06 8.45 -16.49
N PRO A 60 -0.53 9.54 -17.09
CA PRO A 60 0.61 9.48 -18.00
C PRO A 60 1.81 8.76 -17.37
N LEU A 61 2.55 8.00 -18.20
CA LEU A 61 3.77 7.33 -17.77
C LEU A 61 4.85 8.37 -17.42
N CYS A 62 5.53 8.14 -16.31
CA CYS A 62 6.60 8.99 -15.82
C CYS A 62 7.98 8.51 -16.26
N SER A 63 8.89 9.46 -16.47
CA SER A 63 10.31 9.21 -16.78
C SER A 63 11.26 9.48 -15.60
N ASP A 64 10.76 10.09 -14.52
CA ASP A 64 11.54 10.44 -13.33
C ASP A 64 10.68 10.39 -12.04
N ASP A 65 11.36 10.39 -10.90
CA ASP A 65 10.75 10.30 -9.57
C ASP A 65 9.82 11.48 -9.25
N ALA A 66 10.10 12.67 -9.76
CA ALA A 66 9.27 13.84 -9.48
C ALA A 66 7.88 13.68 -10.10
N CYS A 67 7.83 13.23 -11.35
CA CYS A 67 6.59 12.85 -12.02
C CYS A 67 5.88 11.70 -11.28
N VAL A 68 6.60 10.66 -10.86
CA VAL A 68 5.98 9.53 -10.13
C VAL A 68 5.31 10.02 -8.84
N LYS A 69 5.97 10.91 -8.09
CA LYS A 69 5.40 11.49 -6.86
C LYS A 69 4.16 12.33 -7.14
N GLU A 70 4.16 13.16 -8.18
CA GLU A 70 2.97 13.91 -8.63
C GLU A 70 1.80 13.00 -9.01
N ASN A 71 2.09 11.92 -9.74
CA ASN A 71 1.10 10.90 -10.08
C ASN A 71 0.54 10.21 -8.84
N ASN A 72 1.40 9.82 -7.90
CA ASN A 72 0.97 9.21 -6.64
C ASN A 72 0.00 10.12 -5.86
N LEU A 73 0.32 11.42 -5.74
CA LEU A 73 -0.58 12.38 -5.09
C LEU A 73 -1.94 12.46 -5.80
N SER A 74 -1.94 12.43 -7.13
CA SER A 74 -3.18 12.41 -7.92
C SER A 74 -3.99 11.13 -7.71
N VAL A 75 -3.31 9.98 -7.65
CA VAL A 75 -3.91 8.67 -7.38
C VAL A 75 -4.56 8.64 -5.99
N ILE A 76 -3.87 9.15 -4.96
CA ILE A 76 -4.44 9.26 -3.60
C ILE A 76 -5.62 10.22 -3.57
N TYR A 77 -5.51 11.39 -4.20
CA TYR A 77 -6.59 12.36 -4.23
C TYR A 77 -7.87 11.75 -4.84
N ARG A 78 -7.77 11.05 -5.97
CA ARG A 78 -8.92 10.39 -6.63
C ARG A 78 -9.59 9.35 -5.75
N GLN A 79 -8.80 8.59 -4.98
CA GLN A 79 -9.33 7.52 -4.13
C GLN A 79 -9.95 8.02 -2.83
N MET A 80 -9.45 9.15 -2.30
CA MET A 80 -9.95 9.75 -1.07
C MET A 80 -11.12 10.70 -1.32
N ALA A 81 -11.16 11.38 -2.47
CA ALA A 81 -12.20 12.35 -2.83
C ALA A 81 -13.41 11.69 -3.50
N VAL A 82 -14.02 10.71 -2.83
CA VAL A 82 -15.24 10.02 -3.29
C VAL A 82 -16.49 10.56 -2.59
N ASP A 83 -17.65 10.44 -3.24
CA ASP A 83 -18.90 11.07 -2.77
C ASP A 83 -19.62 10.30 -1.67
N THR A 84 -19.38 8.99 -1.57
CA THR A 84 -20.15 8.10 -0.69
C THR A 84 -19.26 7.12 0.07
N ALA A 85 -19.72 6.74 1.27
CA ALA A 85 -19.09 5.68 2.05
C ALA A 85 -19.03 4.35 1.30
N LEU A 86 -20.01 4.05 0.44
CA LEU A 86 -20.02 2.83 -0.37
C LEU A 86 -18.90 2.82 -1.42
N GLN A 87 -18.61 3.96 -2.05
CA GLN A 87 -17.47 4.08 -2.96
C GLN A 87 -16.14 3.92 -2.23
N PHE A 88 -16.02 4.46 -1.01
CA PHE A 88 -14.79 4.36 -0.24
C PHE A 88 -14.53 2.95 0.32
N HIS A 89 -15.55 2.33 0.92
CA HIS A 89 -15.43 1.05 1.62
C HIS A 89 -15.71 -0.18 0.76
N GLY A 90 -16.35 -0.01 -0.40
CA GLY A 90 -16.83 -1.11 -1.22
C GLY A 90 -18.20 -1.63 -0.80
N ASN A 91 -18.71 -2.59 -1.57
CA ASN A 91 -20.04 -3.14 -1.38
C ASN A 91 -20.16 -4.00 -0.12
N LYS A 92 -21.37 -4.03 0.44
CA LYS A 92 -21.72 -4.91 1.55
C LYS A 92 -21.47 -6.38 1.18
N PHE A 93 -20.68 -7.07 1.98
CA PHE A 93 -20.53 -8.53 1.92
C PHE A 93 -21.29 -9.18 3.09
N CYS A 94 -22.24 -10.08 2.77
CA CYS A 94 -23.10 -10.76 3.73
C CYS A 94 -22.85 -12.27 3.75
N ALA A 95 -23.18 -12.92 4.86
CA ALA A 95 -23.16 -14.39 4.94
C ALA A 95 -23.99 -15.02 3.80
N GLY A 96 -23.38 -15.95 3.05
CA GLY A 96 -23.98 -16.61 1.89
C GLY A 96 -24.13 -15.73 0.64
N GLY A 97 -23.67 -14.47 0.68
CA GLY A 97 -23.65 -13.57 -0.47
C GLY A 97 -22.42 -13.79 -1.36
N THR A 98 -22.50 -13.30 -2.59
CA THR A 98 -21.32 -13.15 -3.45
C THR A 98 -20.53 -11.90 -3.05
N PRO A 99 -19.20 -11.91 -3.14
CA PRO A 99 -18.39 -10.70 -2.98
C PRO A 99 -18.88 -9.59 -3.92
N GLY A 100 -19.02 -8.37 -3.40
CA GLY A 100 -19.31 -7.19 -4.19
C GLY A 100 -18.03 -6.53 -4.71
N SER A 101 -18.11 -5.27 -5.15
CA SER A 101 -16.94 -4.52 -5.60
C SER A 101 -16.11 -3.97 -4.43
N PRO A 102 -14.78 -3.96 -4.55
CA PRO A 102 -13.89 -3.32 -3.57
C PRO A 102 -14.11 -1.80 -3.52
N GLY A 103 -13.64 -1.19 -2.44
CA GLY A 103 -13.63 0.27 -2.28
C GLY A 103 -12.59 0.96 -3.16
N SER A 104 -12.67 2.28 -3.26
CA SER A 104 -11.74 3.10 -4.06
C SER A 104 -10.28 2.88 -3.65
N LEU A 105 -9.99 2.93 -2.34
CA LEU A 105 -8.63 2.77 -1.84
C LEU A 105 -8.11 1.34 -2.00
N GLU A 106 -8.98 0.37 -1.73
CA GLU A 106 -8.69 -1.06 -1.85
C GLU A 106 -8.33 -1.43 -3.29
N ASN A 107 -9.07 -0.89 -4.28
CA ASN A 107 -8.95 -1.23 -5.69
C ASN A 107 -7.90 -0.41 -6.45
N ALA A 108 -7.03 0.33 -5.77
CA ALA A 108 -5.99 1.10 -6.45
C ALA A 108 -4.72 1.22 -5.61
N ALA A 109 -4.56 2.24 -4.77
CA ALA A 109 -3.30 2.51 -4.07
C ALA A 109 -2.92 1.39 -3.10
N HIS A 110 -3.87 0.83 -2.35
CA HIS A 110 -3.61 -0.30 -1.47
C HIS A 110 -3.06 -1.50 -2.26
N THR A 111 -3.74 -1.91 -3.34
CA THR A 111 -3.24 -2.99 -4.20
C THR A 111 -1.92 -2.65 -4.88
N ALA A 112 -1.72 -1.39 -5.30
CA ALA A 112 -0.47 -0.95 -5.91
C ALA A 112 0.72 -1.15 -4.95
N VAL A 113 0.56 -0.80 -3.67
CA VAL A 113 1.59 -1.02 -2.64
C VAL A 113 1.94 -2.51 -2.52
N HIS A 114 0.93 -3.38 -2.46
CA HIS A 114 1.13 -4.83 -2.41
C HIS A 114 1.93 -5.35 -3.62
N ILE A 115 1.53 -4.95 -4.83
CA ILE A 115 2.20 -5.32 -6.08
C ILE A 115 3.63 -4.79 -6.10
N TRP A 116 3.82 -3.53 -5.69
CA TRP A 116 5.11 -2.86 -5.75
C TRP A 116 6.11 -3.46 -4.77
N VAL A 117 5.71 -3.76 -3.53
CA VAL A 117 6.63 -4.44 -2.58
C VAL A 117 6.95 -5.86 -3.07
N GLY A 118 5.99 -6.53 -3.69
CA GLY A 118 6.19 -7.84 -4.31
C GLY A 118 6.49 -8.96 -3.32
N GLY A 119 6.94 -10.11 -3.82
CA GLY A 119 7.27 -11.29 -3.01
C GLY A 119 6.13 -11.68 -2.05
N ASP A 120 6.41 -11.72 -0.74
CA ASP A 120 5.40 -12.08 0.25
C ASP A 120 4.22 -11.08 0.25
N MET A 121 4.48 -9.78 0.05
CA MET A 121 3.44 -8.74 -0.05
C MET A 121 2.60 -8.82 -1.32
N GLY A 122 3.11 -9.41 -2.40
CA GLY A 122 2.39 -9.53 -3.68
C GLY A 122 1.23 -10.54 -3.67
N VAL A 123 1.13 -11.37 -2.62
CA VAL A 123 0.11 -12.41 -2.51
C VAL A 123 -0.58 -12.33 -1.15
N LEU A 124 -1.92 -12.22 -1.15
CA LEU A 124 -2.72 -12.05 0.07
C LEU A 124 -2.45 -13.12 1.13
N GLY A 125 -2.24 -14.37 0.73
CA GLY A 125 -1.97 -15.49 1.65
C GLY A 125 -0.59 -15.46 2.32
N THR A 126 0.33 -14.62 1.84
CA THR A 126 1.70 -14.49 2.36
C THR A 126 2.01 -13.09 2.88
N ALA A 127 1.21 -12.07 2.54
CA ALA A 127 1.50 -10.68 2.86
C ALA A 127 1.78 -10.45 4.36
N GLY A 128 1.08 -11.15 5.25
CA GLY A 128 1.29 -11.06 6.70
C GLY A 128 2.63 -11.61 7.20
N ARG A 129 3.45 -12.24 6.35
CA ARG A 129 4.81 -12.68 6.68
C ARG A 129 5.82 -11.54 6.62
N ASP A 130 5.56 -10.53 5.78
CA ASP A 130 6.37 -9.33 5.70
C ASP A 130 5.95 -8.33 6.81
N PRO A 131 6.85 -7.92 7.72
CA PRO A 131 6.55 -6.94 8.75
C PRO A 131 6.02 -5.58 8.23
N VAL A 132 6.30 -5.23 6.97
CA VAL A 132 5.80 -3.97 6.35
C VAL A 132 4.28 -3.99 6.13
N SER A 133 3.66 -5.18 6.04
CA SER A 133 2.20 -5.33 5.88
C SER A 133 1.41 -4.57 6.97
N SER A 134 1.92 -4.61 8.20
CA SER A 134 1.32 -3.94 9.37
C SER A 134 1.49 -2.42 9.36
N ALA A 135 2.38 -1.87 8.51
CA ALA A 135 2.55 -0.44 8.31
C ALA A 135 1.66 0.10 7.17
N ILE A 136 1.10 -0.78 6.34
CA ILE A 136 0.23 -0.44 5.20
C ILE A 136 -1.25 -0.61 5.57
N THR A 137 -1.55 -1.63 6.36
CA THR A 137 -2.89 -1.92 6.86
C THR A 137 -2.93 -1.74 8.38
N PRO A 138 -3.82 -0.90 8.93
CA PRO A 138 -4.06 -0.94 10.37
C PRO A 138 -4.65 -2.31 10.74
N PRO A 139 -4.41 -2.81 11.97
CA PRO A 139 -4.95 -4.08 12.39
C PRO A 139 -6.48 -4.06 12.31
N VAL A 140 -7.06 -5.07 11.63
CA VAL A 140 -8.50 -5.36 11.61
C VAL A 140 -8.91 -6.04 12.92
#